data_AF-A0A9C8HY98-F1
#
_entry.id   AF-A0A9C8HY98-F1
#
_cell.length_a   1.000
_cell.length_b   1.000
_cell.length_c   1.000
_cell.angle_alpha   90.00
_cell.angle_beta   90.00
_cell.angle_gamma   90.00
#
_symmetry.space_group_name_H-M   'P 1'
#
loop_
_entity.id
_entity.type
_entity.pdbx_description
1 polymer ?
#
loop_
_entity_poly.entity_id
_entity_poly.type
_entity_poly.pdbx_seq_one_letter_code
_entity_poly.pdbx_strand_id
1 'polypeptide(L)'
;TIDQVNILEATKISMLQAIRSLGIKPDFVLIDGVRWNDFPFPFETVIKGDAKSFCIASASIIAKVIRDRIMIKLSKAFPDFMFEENKGYGTREHLTALSKSGPSIFHRRSFKPVYQPELIFE
;
A
#
# COMPACT_ATOMS: atom_id res chain seq x y z
N THR A 1 0.76 5.43 9.68
CA THR A 1 -0.13 6.01 8.65
C THR A 1 -1.41 5.21 8.42
N ILE A 2 -1.40 4.03 7.79
CA ILE A 2 -2.66 3.32 7.44
C ILE A 2 -3.58 3.12 8.64
N ASP A 3 -3.06 2.62 9.76
CA ASP A 3 -3.84 2.40 10.98
C ASP A 3 -4.36 3.70 11.62
N GLN A 4 -3.77 4.85 11.30
CA GLN A 4 -4.15 6.15 11.87
C GLN A 4 -5.22 6.86 11.02
N VAL A 5 -5.16 6.72 9.69
CA VAL A 5 -5.98 7.53 8.77
C VAL A 5 -6.91 6.71 7.88
N ASN A 6 -6.90 5.37 7.97
CA ASN A 6 -7.52 4.42 7.04
C ASN A 6 -6.78 4.25 5.69
N ILE A 7 -7.12 3.21 4.94
CA ILE A 7 -6.43 2.82 3.70
C ILE A 7 -6.66 3.77 2.54
N LEU A 8 -7.85 4.36 2.43
CA LEU A 8 -8.18 5.30 1.35
C LEU A 8 -7.36 6.59 1.52
N GLU A 9 -7.37 7.18 2.71
CA GLU A 9 -6.62 8.41 2.97
C GLU A 9 -5.11 8.16 2.97
N ALA A 10 -4.63 7.01 3.46
CA ALA A 10 -3.22 6.65 3.34
C ALA A 10 -2.77 6.50 1.88
N THR A 11 -3.65 5.99 1.01
CA THR A 11 -3.39 5.89 -0.43
C THR A 11 -3.32 7.28 -1.08
N LYS A 12 -4.21 8.19 -0.71
CA LYS A 12 -4.14 9.60 -1.15
C LYS A 12 -2.83 10.25 -0.70
N ILE A 13 -2.47 10.11 0.59
CA ILE A 13 -1.23 10.67 1.12
C ILE A 13 -0.01 10.16 0.36
N SER A 14 0.07 8.85 0.07
CA SER A 14 1.20 8.28 -0.68
C SER A 14 1.26 8.79 -2.13
N MET A 15 0.12 8.93 -2.81
CA MET A 15 0.06 9.52 -4.14
C MET A 15 0.55 10.98 -4.15
N LEU A 16 0.13 11.80 -3.18
CA LEU A 16 0.62 13.18 -3.06
C LEU A 16 2.11 13.26 -2.76
N GLN A 17 2.62 12.38 -1.90
CA GLN A 17 4.06 12.28 -1.64
C GLN A 17 4.84 11.92 -2.90
N ALA A 18 4.35 10.95 -3.69
CA ALA A 18 4.97 10.57 -4.95
C ALA A 18 5.02 11.75 -5.93
N ILE A 19 3.92 12.49 -6.10
CA ILE A 19 3.88 13.67 -6.97
C ILE A 19 4.85 14.75 -6.49
N ARG A 20 4.88 15.04 -5.19
CA ARG A 20 5.80 16.04 -4.61
C ARG A 20 7.27 15.65 -4.76
N SER A 21 7.57 14.36 -4.84
CA SER A 21 8.93 13.85 -5.04
C SER A 21 9.43 13.93 -6.49
N LEU A 22 8.58 14.28 -7.47
CA LEU A 22 8.98 14.37 -8.88
C LEU A 22 10.02 15.48 -9.15
N GLY A 23 10.17 16.46 -8.25
CA GLY A 23 11.03 17.63 -8.44
C GLY A 23 10.50 18.61 -9.50
N ILE A 24 9.36 18.32 -10.12
CA ILE A 24 8.65 19.16 -11.08
C ILE A 24 7.18 19.29 -10.67
N LYS A 25 6.56 20.41 -11.05
CA LYS A 25 5.12 20.60 -10.90
C LYS A 25 4.43 20.00 -12.14
N PRO A 26 3.57 18.97 -11.99
CA PRO A 26 2.82 18.46 -13.14
C PRO A 26 1.76 19.45 -13.60
N ASP A 27 1.57 19.57 -14.90
CA ASP A 27 0.47 20.34 -15.50
C ASP A 27 -0.88 19.61 -15.34
N PHE A 28 -0.85 18.28 -15.39
CA PHE A 28 -2.03 17.43 -15.27
C PHE A 28 -1.67 16.06 -14.65
N VAL A 29 -2.60 15.47 -13.90
CA VAL A 29 -2.41 14.17 -13.24
C VAL A 29 -3.53 13.20 -13.61
N LEU A 30 -3.16 11.97 -13.97
CA LEU A 30 -4.11 10.87 -14.17
C LEU A 30 -4.05 9.92 -12.98
N ILE A 31 -5.20 9.67 -12.35
CA ILE A 31 -5.31 8.82 -11.14
C ILE A 31 -6.14 7.58 -11.46
N ASP A 32 -5.66 6.40 -11.06
CA ASP A 32 -6.41 5.16 -11.23
C ASP A 32 -7.47 4.98 -10.14
N GLY A 33 -8.74 4.98 -10.54
CA GLY A 33 -9.88 4.50 -9.73
C GLY A 33 -10.21 5.25 -8.42
N VAL A 34 -9.38 6.18 -7.96
CA VAL A 34 -9.58 6.93 -6.72
C VAL A 34 -10.29 8.25 -7.00
N ARG A 35 -11.50 8.41 -6.47
CA ARG A 35 -12.23 9.68 -6.48
C ARG A 35 -11.63 10.64 -5.45
N TRP A 36 -11.36 11.87 -5.84
CA TRP A 36 -10.68 12.84 -4.99
C TRP A 36 -11.20 14.25 -5.24
N ASN A 37 -11.97 14.81 -4.30
CA ASN A 37 -12.56 16.13 -4.51
C ASN A 37 -11.55 17.27 -4.27
N ASP A 38 -10.72 17.16 -3.24
CA ASP A 38 -9.77 18.20 -2.83
C ASP A 38 -8.33 17.89 -3.30
N PHE A 39 -8.15 17.66 -4.60
CA PHE A 39 -6.83 17.37 -5.17
C PHE A 39 -6.15 18.66 -5.66
N PRO A 40 -4.87 18.92 -5.33
CA PRO A 40 -4.24 20.23 -5.54
C PRO A 40 -3.73 20.49 -6.97
N PHE A 41 -3.95 19.58 -7.91
CA PHE A 41 -3.53 19.72 -9.31
C PHE A 41 -4.72 19.49 -10.25
N PRO A 42 -4.69 20.02 -11.49
CA PRO A 42 -5.59 19.56 -12.54
C PRO A 42 -5.47 18.04 -12.71
N PHE A 43 -6.59 17.33 -12.70
CA PHE A 43 -6.55 15.87 -12.72
C PHE A 43 -7.81 15.24 -13.29
N GLU A 44 -7.69 13.96 -13.63
CA GLU A 44 -8.81 13.08 -13.97
C GLU A 44 -8.65 11.73 -13.27
N THR A 45 -9.75 11.21 -12.72
CA THR A 45 -9.82 9.83 -12.25
C THR A 45 -10.24 8.92 -13.40
N VAL A 46 -9.41 7.94 -13.74
CA VAL A 46 -9.69 6.96 -14.79
C VAL A 46 -10.01 5.61 -14.15
N ILE A 47 -11.22 5.09 -14.38
CA ILE A 47 -11.61 3.76 -13.91
C ILE A 47 -10.87 2.70 -14.72
N LYS A 48 -10.13 1.80 -14.04
CA LYS A 48 -9.22 0.82 -14.66
C LYS A 48 -8.19 1.53 -15.55
N GLY A 49 -7.57 2.55 -14.97
CA GLY A 49 -6.68 3.46 -15.67
C GLY A 49 -5.41 2.77 -16.15
N ASP A 50 -4.94 1.76 -15.43
CA ASP A 50 -3.80 0.92 -15.80
C ASP A 50 -4.00 0.20 -17.16
N ALA A 51 -5.22 -0.18 -17.50
CA ALA A 51 -5.57 -0.79 -18.78
C ALA A 51 -5.81 0.22 -19.91
N LYS A 52 -5.87 1.52 -19.60
CA LYS A 52 -6.32 2.58 -20.54
C LYS A 52 -5.30 3.69 -20.75
N SER A 53 -4.33 3.86 -19.87
CA SER A 53 -3.35 4.94 -19.90
C SER A 53 -1.95 4.39 -19.71
N PHE A 54 -1.07 4.69 -20.66
CA PHE A 54 0.35 4.33 -20.59
C PHE A 54 1.03 4.90 -19.35
N CYS A 55 0.70 6.13 -18.96
CA CYS A 55 1.25 6.76 -17.76
C CYS A 55 0.84 6.03 -16.48
N ILE A 56 -0.44 5.66 -16.37
CA ILE A 56 -0.95 4.91 -15.21
C ILE A 56 -0.33 3.51 -15.17
N ALA A 57 -0.26 2.82 -16.31
CA ALA A 57 0.39 1.50 -16.42
C ALA A 57 1.87 1.55 -16.00
N SER A 58 2.60 2.58 -16.45
CA SER A 58 4.00 2.77 -16.07
C SER A 58 4.16 3.02 -14.57
N ALA A 59 3.29 3.86 -13.98
CA ALA A 59 3.30 4.11 -12.55
C ALA A 59 2.95 2.85 -11.73
N SER A 60 1.99 2.03 -12.17
CA SER A 60 1.60 0.80 -11.48
C SER A 60 2.71 -0.25 -11.48
N ILE A 61 3.46 -0.38 -12.60
CA ILE A 61 4.64 -1.25 -12.68
C ILE A 61 5.72 -0.80 -11.69
N ILE A 62 6.06 0.50 -11.69
CA ILE A 62 7.07 1.04 -10.77
C ILE A 62 6.65 0.78 -9.32
N ALA A 63 5.41 1.09 -8.96
CA ALA A 63 4.89 0.90 -7.61
C ALA A 63 4.94 -0.59 -7.19
N LYS A 64 4.52 -1.50 -8.07
CA LYS A 64 4.53 -2.94 -7.81
C LYS A 64 5.94 -3.48 -7.61
N VAL A 65 6.86 -3.17 -8.52
CA VAL A 65 8.26 -3.63 -8.46
C VAL A 65 8.94 -3.13 -7.19
N ILE A 66 8.76 -1.86 -6.83
CA ILE A 66 9.33 -1.30 -5.60
C ILE A 66 8.72 -1.96 -4.36
N ARG A 67 7.39 -2.11 -4.31
CA ARG A 67 6.71 -2.77 -3.18
C ARG A 67 7.21 -4.20 -2.99
N ASP A 68 7.33 -4.96 -4.07
CA ASP A 68 7.78 -6.36 -3.98
C ASP A 68 9.23 -6.46 -3.49
N ARG A 69 10.12 -5.55 -3.93
CA ARG A 69 11.50 -5.46 -3.41
C ARG A 69 11.53 -5.16 -1.91
N ILE A 70 10.66 -4.27 -1.42
CA ILE A 70 10.52 -3.98 0.00
C ILE A 70 10.09 -5.24 0.76
N MET A 71 9.07 -5.96 0.28
CA MET A 71 8.60 -7.18 0.94
C MET A 71 9.65 -8.28 0.98
N ILE A 72 10.43 -8.46 -0.09
CA ILE A 72 11.55 -9.42 -0.12
C ILE A 72 12.62 -9.03 0.91
N LYS A 73 12.95 -7.75 1.04
CA LYS A 73 13.89 -7.27 2.05
C LYS A 73 13.34 -7.49 3.46
N LEU A 74 12.05 -7.24 3.69
CA LEU A 74 11.40 -7.46 4.97
C LEU A 74 11.42 -8.94 5.37
N SER A 75 11.26 -9.87 4.42
CA SER A 75 11.28 -11.29 4.75
C SER A 75 12.60 -11.74 5.37
N LYS A 76 13.72 -11.14 4.98
CA LYS A 76 15.02 -11.41 5.62
C LYS A 76 15.05 -11.03 7.10
N ALA A 77 14.32 -10.00 7.48
CA ALA A 77 14.23 -9.52 8.86
C ALA A 77 13.12 -10.24 9.66
N PHE A 78 12.09 -10.74 8.99
CA PHE A 78 10.96 -11.46 9.58
C PHE A 78 10.65 -12.74 8.79
N PRO A 79 11.53 -13.75 8.86
CA PRO A 79 11.46 -14.94 8.01
C PRO A 79 10.18 -15.75 8.21
N ASP A 80 9.63 -15.77 9.43
CA ASP A 80 8.41 -16.52 9.77
C ASP A 80 7.21 -16.15 8.90
N PHE A 81 7.10 -14.89 8.46
CA PHE A 81 5.95 -14.42 7.69
C PHE A 81 6.06 -14.67 6.18
N MET A 82 7.21 -15.12 5.67
CA MET A 82 7.44 -15.43 4.25
C MET A 82 6.99 -14.31 3.29
N PHE A 83 7.36 -13.06 3.61
CA PHE A 83 6.93 -11.89 2.84
C PHE A 83 7.44 -11.86 1.40
N GLU A 84 8.52 -12.58 1.09
CA GLU A 84 9.03 -12.77 -0.26
C GLU A 84 8.07 -13.60 -1.12
N GLU A 85 7.22 -14.44 -0.55
CA GLU A 85 6.23 -15.21 -1.30
C GLU A 85 4.89 -14.47 -1.34
N ASN A 86 4.34 -14.16 -0.17
CA ASN A 86 2.98 -13.63 -0.06
C ASN A 86 2.89 -12.11 -0.17
N LYS A 87 4.00 -11.36 -0.15
CA LYS A 87 4.03 -9.89 -0.24
C LYS A 87 3.13 -9.17 0.80
N GLY A 88 2.90 -9.81 1.95
CA GLY A 88 2.04 -9.34 3.03
C GLY A 88 0.54 -9.56 2.80
N TYR A 89 0.13 -10.24 1.72
CA TYR A 89 -1.27 -10.67 1.55
C TYR A 89 -1.60 -11.79 2.56
N GLY A 90 -2.87 -11.87 2.97
CA GLY A 90 -3.34 -12.85 3.96
C GLY A 90 -3.48 -14.26 3.38
N THR A 91 -2.39 -14.83 2.85
CA THR A 91 -2.36 -16.24 2.43
C THR A 91 -2.40 -17.15 3.66
N ARG A 92 -2.72 -18.42 3.46
CA ARG A 92 -2.82 -19.40 4.55
C ARG A 92 -1.55 -19.45 5.40
N GLU A 93 -0.40 -19.40 4.74
CA GLU A 93 0.92 -19.45 5.36
C GLU A 93 1.16 -18.20 6.21
N HIS A 94 0.85 -17.02 5.67
CA HIS A 94 0.98 -15.77 6.41
C HIS A 94 0.08 -15.73 7.64
N LEU A 95 -1.17 -16.19 7.52
CA LEU A 95 -2.10 -16.26 8.65
C LEU A 95 -1.66 -17.29 9.70
N THR A 96 -1.06 -18.39 9.27
CA THR A 96 -0.48 -19.39 10.17
C THR A 96 0.69 -18.81 10.96
N ALA A 97 1.59 -18.09 10.28
CA ALA A 97 2.70 -17.40 10.93
C ALA A 97 2.21 -16.31 11.90
N LEU A 98 1.21 -15.53 11.50
CA LEU A 98 0.59 -14.51 12.34
C LEU A 98 -0.03 -15.10 13.63
N SER A 99 -0.67 -16.27 13.52
CA SER A 99 -1.23 -16.97 14.68
C SER A 99 -0.15 -17.51 15.63
N LYS A 100 1.00 -17.94 15.10
CA LYS A 100 2.10 -18.52 15.88
C LYS A 100 3.00 -17.46 16.53
N SER A 101 3.40 -16.45 15.76
CA SER A 101 4.42 -15.47 16.16
C SER A 101 3.85 -14.10 16.54
N GLY A 102 2.53 -13.90 16.39
CA GLY A 102 1.88 -12.59 16.55
C GLY A 102 2.21 -11.60 15.42
N PRO A 103 1.65 -10.38 15.44
CA PRO A 103 1.92 -9.36 14.42
C PRO A 103 3.28 -8.69 14.59
N SER A 104 3.97 -8.46 13.47
CA SER A 104 5.14 -7.58 13.40
C SER A 104 4.75 -6.09 13.39
N ILE A 105 5.77 -5.23 13.49
CA ILE A 105 5.61 -3.77 13.30
C ILE A 105 5.14 -3.37 11.89
N PHE A 106 5.25 -4.26 10.89
CA PHE A 106 4.85 -4.01 9.51
C PHE A 106 3.41 -4.47 9.21
N HIS A 107 2.76 -5.16 10.14
CA HIS A 107 1.36 -5.53 10.02
C HIS A 107 0.45 -4.33 10.26
N ARG A 108 -0.66 -4.27 9.52
CA ARG A 108 -1.69 -3.25 9.65
C ARG A 108 -2.65 -3.66 10.76
N ARG A 109 -2.50 -3.10 11.94
CA ARG A 109 -3.27 -3.51 13.13
C ARG A 109 -4.77 -3.24 13.01
N SER A 110 -5.17 -2.29 12.17
CA SER A 110 -6.58 -1.97 11.91
C SER A 110 -7.26 -2.95 10.94
N PHE A 111 -6.53 -3.86 10.30
CA PHE A 111 -7.09 -4.79 9.30
C PHE A 111 -7.41 -6.13 9.95
N LYS A 112 -8.61 -6.68 9.69
CA LYS A 112 -8.84 -8.11 9.94
C LYS A 112 -7.90 -8.93 9.03
N PRO A 113 -7.27 -10.02 9.51
CA PRO A 113 -7.41 -10.65 10.82
C PRO A 113 -6.33 -10.24 11.85
N VAL A 114 -5.52 -9.23 11.56
CA VAL A 114 -4.51 -8.70 12.50
C VAL A 114 -5.18 -7.98 13.67
N TYR A 115 -6.29 -7.29 13.40
CA TYR A 115 -7.09 -6.61 14.39
C TYR A 115 -7.55 -7.59 15.47
N GLN A 116 -7.00 -7.43 16.67
CA GLN A 116 -7.38 -8.14 17.88
C GLN A 116 -7.75 -7.09 18.93
N PRO A 117 -9.04 -6.93 19.27
CA PRO A 117 -9.50 -5.98 20.29
C PRO A 117 -8.79 -6.14 21.63
N GLU A 118 -8.37 -7.37 21.96
CA GLU A 118 -7.83 -7.75 23.26
C GLU A 118 -6.37 -7.29 23.46
N LEU A 119 -5.62 -7.03 22.38
CA LEU A 119 -4.21 -6.58 22.43
C LEU A 119 -4.05 -5.05 22.45
N ILE A 120 -5.16 -4.30 22.59
CA ILE A 120 -5.16 -2.82 22.57
C ILE A 120 -5.21 -2.25 24.00
N PHE A 121 -5.40 -3.10 25.02
CA PHE A 121 -5.52 -2.72 26.43
C PHE A 121 -4.37 -3.20 27.33
N GLU A 122 -3.14 -3.19 26.83
CA GLU A 122 -1.91 -3.22 27.65
C GLU A 122 -1.06 -1.98 27.40
#